data_AF-A0A1A5YJI8-F1
#
_entry.id   AF-A0A1A5YJI8-F1
#
_cell.length_a   1.000
_cell.length_b   1.000
_cell.length_c   1.000
_cell.angle_alpha   90.00
_cell.angle_beta   90.00
_cell.angle_gamma   90.00
#
_symmetry.space_group_name_H-M   'P 1'
#
loop_
_entity.id
_entity.type
_entity.pdbx_description
1 polymer ?
#
loop_
_entity_poly.entity_id
_entity_poly.type
_entity_poly.pdbx_seq_one_letter_code
_entity_poly.pdbx_strand_id
1 'polypeptide(L)'
;MKRVTIFLLLIGVLVLSACAVQEGNKGPEKKSSNENEQLVLVENKELDIKISGVNQPSSGMIEPLIVQIGETNQSFNWENVSNETYYPELIAMDLDNDEEQELIIVLTTGYGTGIKDSEVHVLKKDFTEIPFPNPLDNAHSKLEDSLDQNGEERSYTITVEGQSSQFTFKEEDAIEWFEKAVVGQSLSYRVEDDEIVAVLSVQVSPAMVVGDLEIPYKLVDGQFTEQPARFIASE
;
A
#
# COMPACT_ATOMS: atom_id res chain seq x y z
N MET A 1 43.41 -64.03 16.91
CA MET A 1 43.33 -65.34 16.24
C MET A 1 42.32 -65.26 15.10
N LYS A 2 42.67 -65.81 13.92
CA LYS A 2 41.88 -66.03 12.68
C LYS A 2 41.40 -64.74 11.97
N ARG A 3 42.13 -64.20 10.96
CA ARG A 3 42.26 -64.59 9.52
C ARG A 3 40.89 -64.64 8.82
N VAL A 4 40.65 -64.03 7.65
CA VAL A 4 41.09 -64.48 6.30
C VAL A 4 40.55 -63.40 5.30
N THR A 5 41.38 -62.71 4.53
CA THR A 5 41.80 -62.96 3.13
C THR A 5 40.76 -62.62 2.04
N ILE A 6 41.14 -61.65 1.20
CA ILE A 6 40.55 -61.21 -0.06
C ILE A 6 40.66 -62.31 -1.12
N PHE A 7 39.60 -62.50 -1.93
CA PHE A 7 39.68 -63.18 -3.23
C PHE A 7 38.98 -62.34 -4.30
N LEU A 8 39.74 -62.02 -5.35
CA LEU A 8 39.30 -61.42 -6.61
C LEU A 8 39.37 -62.53 -7.66
N LEU A 9 38.29 -62.82 -8.41
CA LEU A 9 38.24 -62.74 -9.89
C LEU A 9 36.94 -63.34 -10.47
N LEU A 10 36.49 -62.70 -11.56
CA LEU A 10 35.36 -62.98 -12.45
C LEU A 10 35.37 -64.35 -13.17
N ILE A 11 34.17 -64.80 -13.56
CA ILE A 11 33.66 -65.27 -14.89
C ILE A 11 32.15 -65.57 -14.62
N GLY A 12 31.10 -65.13 -15.32
CA GLY A 12 30.89 -64.63 -16.68
C GLY A 12 29.98 -65.60 -17.45
N VAL A 13 28.64 -65.39 -17.50
CA VAL A 13 27.72 -65.90 -18.55
C VAL A 13 26.48 -64.99 -18.65
N LEU A 14 26.26 -64.41 -19.84
CA LEU A 14 25.01 -63.81 -20.33
C LEU A 14 23.97 -64.90 -20.63
N VAL A 15 22.65 -64.62 -20.49
CA VAL A 15 21.66 -64.73 -21.59
C VAL A 15 20.38 -63.91 -21.25
N LEU A 16 20.09 -62.97 -22.16
CA LEU A 16 18.82 -62.42 -22.67
C LEU A 16 17.51 -62.64 -21.89
N SER A 17 16.81 -61.53 -21.61
CA SER A 17 15.46 -61.32 -22.16
C SER A 17 15.06 -59.85 -22.12
N ALA A 18 14.63 -59.35 -23.27
CA ALA A 18 14.09 -58.01 -23.47
C ALA A 18 12.59 -57.98 -23.14
N CYS A 19 12.12 -56.90 -22.51
CA CYS A 19 10.94 -56.16 -22.98
C CYS A 19 10.80 -54.82 -22.23
N ALA A 20 10.66 -53.79 -23.04
CA ALA A 20 10.41 -52.38 -22.81
C ALA A 20 9.61 -51.97 -21.57
N VAL A 21 10.01 -50.86 -20.94
CA VAL A 21 9.16 -49.68 -20.71
C VAL A 21 10.06 -48.43 -20.83
N GLN A 22 9.61 -47.46 -21.65
CA GLN A 22 10.27 -46.19 -21.92
C GLN A 22 10.43 -45.30 -20.67
N GLU A 23 11.55 -44.58 -20.65
CA GLU A 23 11.83 -43.44 -19.80
C GLU A 23 10.73 -42.37 -19.92
N GLY A 24 10.00 -42.18 -18.84
CA GLY A 24 9.18 -40.99 -18.61
C GLY A 24 10.10 -39.80 -18.36
N ASN A 25 10.20 -38.95 -19.38
CA ASN A 25 10.72 -37.59 -19.34
C ASN A 25 10.23 -36.85 -18.08
N LYS A 26 11.10 -36.69 -17.07
CA LYS A 26 10.84 -35.78 -15.96
C LYS A 26 10.97 -34.36 -16.50
N GLY A 27 9.84 -33.79 -16.92
CA GLY A 27 9.71 -32.34 -17.09
C GLY A 27 10.12 -31.61 -15.80
N PRO A 28 10.43 -30.30 -15.88
CA PRO A 28 10.94 -29.56 -14.74
C PRO A 28 9.96 -29.74 -13.58
N GLU A 29 10.50 -30.10 -12.41
CA GLU A 29 9.77 -30.04 -11.14
C GLU A 29 9.07 -28.69 -11.09
N LYS A 30 7.74 -28.71 -11.17
CA LYS A 30 6.91 -27.63 -10.66
C LYS A 30 7.35 -27.48 -9.21
N LYS A 31 8.13 -26.44 -8.90
CA LYS A 31 8.23 -25.94 -7.53
C LYS A 31 6.79 -25.81 -7.05
N SER A 32 6.42 -26.68 -6.13
CA SER A 32 5.26 -26.49 -5.28
C SER A 32 5.49 -25.14 -4.62
N SER A 33 4.82 -24.10 -5.12
CA SER A 33 4.75 -22.82 -4.42
C SER A 33 4.18 -23.13 -3.06
N ASN A 34 4.94 -22.85 -1.99
CA ASN A 34 4.38 -22.87 -0.65
C ASN A 34 3.19 -21.90 -0.66
N GLU A 35 2.01 -22.45 -0.49
CA GLU A 35 0.82 -21.67 -0.15
C GLU A 35 1.11 -21.04 1.23
N ASN A 36 0.95 -19.72 1.32
CA ASN A 36 1.13 -18.88 2.53
C ASN A 36 2.58 -18.69 3.00
N GLU A 37 3.45 -18.16 2.15
CA GLU A 37 4.76 -17.65 2.57
C GLU A 37 4.61 -16.35 3.37
N GLN A 38 5.21 -16.31 4.57
CA GLN A 38 5.34 -15.07 5.33
C GLN A 38 6.45 -14.22 4.73
N LEU A 39 6.10 -13.02 4.28
CA LEU A 39 6.99 -12.05 3.68
C LEU A 39 7.37 -10.98 4.69
N VAL A 40 8.63 -10.57 4.70
CA VAL A 40 9.08 -9.36 5.40
C VAL A 40 8.89 -8.19 4.44
N LEU A 41 8.11 -7.21 4.85
CA LEU A 41 7.77 -6.04 4.04
C LEU A 41 8.65 -4.84 4.42
N VAL A 42 8.91 -4.68 5.71
CA VAL A 42 9.77 -3.62 6.27
C VAL A 42 10.61 -4.20 7.39
N GLU A 43 11.89 -3.83 7.46
CA GLU A 43 12.79 -4.13 8.59
C GLU A 43 13.62 -2.87 8.91
N ASN A 44 13.38 -2.30 10.09
CA ASN A 44 14.21 -1.23 10.64
C ASN A 44 15.02 -1.79 11.82
N LYS A 45 16.32 -2.03 11.59
CA LYS A 45 17.22 -2.63 12.58
C LYS A 45 17.64 -1.68 13.69
N GLU A 46 17.61 -0.38 13.44
CA GLU A 46 18.00 0.62 14.45
C GLU A 46 16.92 0.74 15.54
N LEU A 47 15.66 0.63 15.13
CA LEU A 47 14.50 0.69 16.02
C LEU A 47 14.03 -0.71 16.49
N ASP A 48 14.63 -1.78 15.96
CA ASP A 48 14.22 -3.17 16.17
C ASP A 48 12.74 -3.41 15.82
N ILE A 49 12.32 -2.88 14.66
CA ILE A 49 10.96 -2.98 14.14
C ILE A 49 10.94 -3.79 12.85
N LYS A 50 9.95 -4.68 12.72
CA LYS A 50 9.71 -5.43 11.49
C LYS A 50 8.22 -5.52 11.19
N ILE A 51 7.84 -5.26 9.95
CA ILE A 51 6.50 -5.50 9.43
C ILE A 51 6.59 -6.70 8.48
N SER A 52 5.75 -7.70 8.72
CA SER A 52 5.65 -8.89 7.87
C SER A 52 4.18 -9.24 7.64
N GLY A 53 3.90 -10.13 6.71
CA GLY A 53 2.54 -10.61 6.50
C GLY A 53 2.50 -11.86 5.64
N VAL A 54 1.31 -12.44 5.50
CA VAL A 54 1.13 -13.67 4.71
C VAL A 54 0.70 -13.30 3.29
N ASN A 55 1.50 -13.69 2.30
CA ASN A 55 1.13 -13.45 0.91
C ASN A 55 -0.12 -14.25 0.53
N GLN A 56 -1.08 -13.59 -0.11
CA GLN A 56 -2.30 -14.17 -0.66
C GLN A 56 -2.28 -14.05 -2.20
N PRO A 57 -1.61 -14.97 -2.93
CA PRO A 57 -1.39 -14.83 -4.37
C PRO A 57 -2.68 -14.69 -5.20
N SER A 58 -3.81 -15.23 -4.72
CA SER A 58 -5.09 -15.16 -5.42
C SER A 58 -5.75 -13.78 -5.38
N SER A 59 -5.57 -13.01 -4.30
CA SER A 59 -6.09 -11.65 -4.18
C SER A 59 -5.05 -10.60 -4.60
N GLY A 60 -3.77 -10.95 -4.61
CA GLY A 60 -2.69 -9.98 -4.82
C GLY A 60 -2.43 -9.13 -3.58
N MET A 61 -2.88 -9.60 -2.41
CA MET A 61 -2.73 -8.92 -1.12
C MET A 61 -1.77 -9.67 -0.20
N ILE A 62 -1.33 -9.00 0.85
CA ILE A 62 -0.56 -9.53 1.96
C ILE A 62 -1.36 -9.20 3.22
N GLU A 63 -1.89 -10.24 3.86
CA GLU A 63 -2.77 -10.13 5.03
C GLU A 63 -2.82 -11.45 5.82
N PRO A 64 -3.00 -11.41 7.15
CA PRO A 64 -2.90 -10.22 7.99
C PRO A 64 -1.46 -9.71 8.08
N LEU A 65 -1.28 -8.45 8.49
CA LEU A 65 0.03 -7.90 8.81
C LEU A 65 0.41 -8.17 10.27
N ILE A 66 1.70 -8.37 10.50
CA ILE A 66 2.31 -8.61 11.80
C ILE A 66 3.37 -7.54 12.00
N VAL A 67 3.18 -6.72 13.04
CA VAL A 67 4.17 -5.74 13.50
C VAL A 67 4.94 -6.35 14.66
N GLN A 68 6.27 -6.34 14.57
CA GLN A 68 7.18 -6.76 15.62
C GLN A 68 7.96 -5.54 16.12
N ILE A 69 8.06 -5.39 17.45
CA ILE A 69 8.85 -4.39 18.15
C ILE A 69 9.67 -5.13 19.20
N GLY A 70 10.99 -5.18 19.01
CA GLY A 70 11.85 -6.04 19.82
C GLY A 70 11.51 -7.52 19.67
N GLU A 71 11.30 -8.19 20.80
CA GLU A 71 10.89 -9.61 20.84
C GLU A 71 9.37 -9.81 20.78
N THR A 72 8.58 -8.72 20.86
CA THR A 72 7.12 -8.79 20.91
C THR A 72 6.54 -8.55 19.52
N ASN A 73 5.44 -9.23 19.19
CA ASN A 73 4.71 -9.00 17.95
C ASN A 73 3.20 -9.02 18.17
N GLN A 74 2.49 -8.32 17.30
CA GLN A 74 1.04 -8.30 17.24
C GLN A 74 0.57 -8.41 15.79
N SER A 75 -0.47 -9.21 15.58
CA SER A 75 -1.14 -9.34 14.28
C SER A 75 -2.29 -8.35 14.21
N PHE A 76 -2.44 -7.71 13.06
CA PHE A 76 -3.52 -6.78 12.74
C PHE A 76 -4.24 -7.24 11.47
N ASN A 77 -5.56 -7.03 11.40
CA ASN A 77 -6.37 -7.32 10.21
C ASN A 77 -6.21 -6.23 9.15
N TRP A 78 -4.97 -5.81 8.92
CA TRP A 78 -4.59 -4.86 7.89
C TRP A 78 -4.13 -5.63 6.66
N GLU A 79 -4.17 -4.95 5.51
CA GLU A 79 -3.76 -5.50 4.23
C GLU A 79 -2.82 -4.54 3.49
N ASN A 80 -1.92 -5.11 2.70
CA ASN A 80 -1.11 -4.36 1.75
C ASN A 80 -1.07 -5.11 0.42
N VAL A 81 -0.96 -4.41 -0.70
CA VAL A 81 -0.74 -5.06 -1.99
C VAL A 81 0.58 -5.85 -2.00
N SER A 82 0.63 -6.96 -2.74
CA SER A 82 1.79 -7.86 -2.76
C SER A 82 2.94 -7.40 -3.66
N ASN A 83 2.76 -6.28 -4.36
CA ASN A 83 3.80 -5.69 -5.19
C ASN A 83 4.88 -5.03 -4.32
N GLU A 84 6.11 -5.53 -4.40
CA GLU A 84 7.27 -5.07 -3.62
C GLU A 84 7.55 -3.56 -3.73
N THR A 85 7.20 -2.92 -4.86
CA THR A 85 7.36 -1.47 -5.05
C THR A 85 6.44 -0.66 -4.12
N TYR A 86 5.38 -1.28 -3.64
CA TYR A 86 4.32 -0.69 -2.83
C TYR A 86 4.22 -1.34 -1.44
N TYR A 87 5.34 -1.86 -0.93
CA TYR A 87 5.41 -2.25 0.47
C TYR A 87 5.18 -1.06 1.41
N PRO A 88 4.76 -1.32 2.67
CA PRO A 88 4.45 -0.28 3.62
C PRO A 88 5.59 0.69 3.84
N GLU A 89 5.23 1.94 4.09
CA GLU A 89 6.16 2.92 4.67
C GLU A 89 6.06 2.87 6.19
N LEU A 90 7.20 2.90 6.86
CA LEU A 90 7.30 2.95 8.32
C LEU A 90 8.07 4.20 8.73
N ILE A 91 7.44 5.05 9.51
CA ILE A 91 8.03 6.26 10.07
C ILE A 91 7.86 6.18 11.58
N ALA A 92 8.94 6.46 12.32
CA ALA A 92 8.90 6.52 13.77
C ALA A 92 9.27 7.94 14.21
N MET A 93 8.33 8.63 14.85
CA MET A 93 8.54 10.00 15.30
C MET A 93 7.63 10.35 16.46
N ASP A 94 8.04 11.35 17.22
CA ASP A 94 7.24 11.93 18.30
C ASP A 94 6.19 12.86 17.68
N LEU A 95 4.92 12.42 17.64
CA LEU A 95 3.84 13.15 16.99
C LEU A 95 3.12 14.13 17.91
N ASP A 96 3.11 13.89 19.23
CA ASP A 96 2.42 14.72 20.21
C ASP A 96 3.35 15.48 21.16
N ASN A 97 4.66 15.41 20.94
CA ASN A 97 5.74 16.04 21.71
C ASN A 97 5.81 15.54 23.16
N ASP A 98 5.54 14.26 23.39
CA ASP A 98 5.63 13.60 24.71
C ASP A 98 6.99 12.92 24.98
N GLU A 99 7.96 13.08 24.07
CA GLU A 99 9.29 12.43 24.04
C GLU A 99 9.28 10.93 23.72
N GLU A 100 8.11 10.31 23.53
CA GLU A 100 7.96 8.97 22.96
C GLU A 100 7.70 9.04 21.45
N GLN A 101 7.99 7.95 20.76
CA GLN A 101 7.76 7.87 19.31
C GLN A 101 6.54 7.01 19.02
N GLU A 102 5.66 7.54 18.19
CA GLU A 102 4.63 6.77 17.48
C GLU A 102 5.22 6.14 16.22
N LEU A 103 4.66 4.98 15.86
CA LEU A 103 4.93 4.29 14.60
C LEU A 103 3.79 4.58 13.62
N ILE A 104 4.11 5.33 12.58
CA ILE A 104 3.19 5.62 11.47
C ILE A 104 3.47 4.59 10.38
N ILE A 105 2.43 3.84 10.02
CA ILE A 105 2.48 2.78 9.02
C ILE A 105 1.53 3.18 7.90
N VAL A 106 2.08 3.50 6.73
CA VAL A 106 1.28 3.81 5.54
C VAL A 106 1.26 2.57 4.63
N LEU A 107 0.08 1.99 4.49
CA LEU A 107 -0.17 0.80 3.67
C LEU A 107 -0.64 1.22 2.28
N THR A 108 -0.28 0.47 1.26
CA THR A 108 -0.89 0.61 -0.07
C THR A 108 -1.94 -0.48 -0.23
N THR A 109 -3.21 -0.08 -0.38
CA THR A 109 -4.36 -0.98 -0.49
C THR A 109 -4.86 -1.12 -1.93
N GLY A 110 -4.48 -0.19 -2.81
CA GLY A 110 -4.79 -0.24 -4.24
C GLY A 110 -3.79 0.56 -5.07
N TYR A 111 -3.60 0.17 -6.32
CA TYR A 111 -2.79 0.95 -7.28
C TYR A 111 -3.22 0.67 -8.72
N GLY A 112 -2.94 1.60 -9.64
CA GLY A 112 -3.33 1.47 -11.04
C GLY A 112 -2.78 2.56 -11.94
N THR A 113 -3.51 2.90 -13.00
CA THR A 113 -3.14 3.90 -14.01
C THR A 113 -3.19 5.32 -13.43
N GLY A 114 -2.22 5.65 -12.57
CA GLY A 114 -2.08 6.95 -11.93
C GLY A 114 -2.74 7.08 -10.56
N ILE A 115 -3.26 6.00 -9.99
CA ILE A 115 -3.91 5.98 -8.67
C ILE A 115 -3.07 5.13 -7.71
N LYS A 116 -2.92 5.61 -6.48
CA LYS A 116 -2.42 4.87 -5.32
C LYS A 116 -3.40 5.12 -4.17
N ASP A 117 -4.07 4.07 -3.72
CA ASP A 117 -4.92 4.10 -2.55
C ASP A 117 -4.14 3.58 -1.35
N SER A 118 -4.32 4.23 -0.21
CA SER A 118 -3.55 3.95 1.00
C SER A 118 -4.41 4.02 2.25
N GLU A 119 -3.96 3.32 3.28
CA GLU A 119 -4.47 3.40 4.64
C GLU A 119 -3.31 3.80 5.56
N VAL A 120 -3.61 4.50 6.66
CA VAL A 120 -2.61 4.88 7.66
C VAL A 120 -3.01 4.33 9.02
N HIS A 121 -2.05 3.71 9.69
CA HIS A 121 -2.16 3.26 11.07
C HIS A 121 -1.10 3.94 11.92
N VAL A 122 -1.47 4.31 13.15
CA VAL A 122 -0.56 4.96 14.10
C VAL A 122 -0.55 4.15 15.37
N LEU A 123 0.61 3.59 15.73
CA LEU A 123 0.78 2.76 16.91
C LEU A 123 1.70 3.42 17.93
N LYS A 124 1.36 3.27 19.22
CA LYS A 124 2.34 3.38 20.30
C LYS A 124 3.22 2.12 20.35
N LYS A 125 4.36 2.18 21.03
CA LYS A 125 5.31 1.05 21.17
C LYS A 125 4.72 -0.19 21.85
N ASP A 126 3.63 -0.04 22.60
CA ASP A 126 2.90 -1.14 23.24
C ASP A 126 1.80 -1.74 22.34
N PHE A 127 1.80 -1.41 21.05
CA PHE A 127 0.82 -1.81 20.04
C PHE A 127 -0.59 -1.20 20.21
N THR A 128 -0.76 -0.23 21.13
CA THR A 128 -1.99 0.55 21.19
C THR A 128 -2.13 1.40 19.94
N GLU A 129 -3.20 1.20 19.18
CA GLU A 129 -3.52 2.00 18.00
C GLU A 129 -4.20 3.31 18.39
N ILE A 130 -3.68 4.42 17.87
CA ILE A 130 -4.29 5.75 17.97
C ILE A 130 -5.26 5.88 16.79
N PRO A 131 -6.58 6.01 17.02
CA PRO A 131 -7.55 6.08 15.94
C PRO A 131 -7.29 7.28 15.03
N PHE A 132 -7.10 7.02 13.74
CA PHE A 132 -6.99 8.04 12.71
C PHE A 132 -8.36 8.32 12.06
N PRO A 133 -8.79 9.58 11.91
CA PRO A 133 -10.08 9.90 11.31
C PRO A 133 -10.10 9.55 9.83
N ASN A 134 -11.24 9.10 9.31
CA ASN A 134 -11.42 8.90 7.87
C ASN A 134 -11.56 10.26 7.18
N PRO A 135 -10.60 10.68 6.33
CA PRO A 135 -10.66 11.99 5.68
C PRO A 135 -11.81 12.11 4.67
N LEU A 136 -12.33 11.00 4.16
CA LEU A 136 -13.45 11.00 3.21
C LEU A 136 -14.77 11.48 3.84
N ASP A 137 -14.94 11.32 5.15
CA ASP A 137 -16.20 11.62 5.84
C ASP A 137 -16.60 13.11 5.73
N ASN A 138 -15.61 14.00 5.59
CA ASN A 138 -15.82 15.45 5.52
C ASN A 138 -15.12 16.13 4.34
N ALA A 139 -14.45 15.39 3.45
CA ALA A 139 -13.65 15.96 2.35
C ALA A 139 -14.44 16.94 1.47
N HIS A 140 -15.65 16.56 1.02
CA HIS A 140 -16.44 17.42 0.13
C HIS A 140 -16.83 18.74 0.80
N SER A 141 -17.06 18.78 2.12
CA SER A 141 -17.47 20.02 2.80
C SER A 141 -16.34 21.05 2.92
N LYS A 142 -15.09 20.67 2.60
CA LYS A 142 -13.91 21.55 2.67
C LYS A 142 -13.67 22.35 1.40
N LEU A 143 -14.42 22.03 0.36
CA LEU A 143 -14.23 22.54 -0.98
C LEU A 143 -15.54 23.16 -1.45
N GLU A 144 -15.43 24.37 -2.00
CA GLU A 144 -16.48 25.01 -2.78
C GLU A 144 -16.09 24.92 -4.25
N ASP A 145 -17.05 24.58 -5.11
CA ASP A 145 -16.87 24.54 -6.54
C ASP A 145 -17.92 25.37 -7.28
N SER A 146 -17.52 25.93 -8.41
CA SER A 146 -18.44 26.54 -9.36
C SER A 146 -18.05 26.21 -10.79
N LEU A 147 -19.06 26.20 -11.64
CA LEU A 147 -18.98 25.81 -13.04
C LEU A 147 -19.51 26.95 -13.90
N ASP A 148 -18.68 27.41 -14.85
CA ASP A 148 -19.10 28.28 -15.95
C ASP A 148 -18.96 27.52 -17.27
N GLN A 149 -20.02 27.52 -18.08
CA GLN A 149 -20.10 26.76 -19.32
C GLN A 149 -20.62 27.66 -20.44
N ASN A 150 -19.88 27.69 -21.55
CA ASN A 150 -20.26 28.45 -22.74
C ASN A 150 -20.32 27.59 -24.01
N GLY A 151 -20.66 26.30 -23.91
CA GLY A 151 -20.90 25.41 -25.06
C GLY A 151 -19.65 25.00 -25.86
N GLU A 152 -18.60 25.82 -25.88
CA GLU A 152 -17.27 25.50 -26.42
C GLU A 152 -16.29 25.17 -25.31
N GLU A 153 -16.41 25.85 -24.17
CA GLU A 153 -15.54 25.72 -23.02
C GLU A 153 -16.31 25.47 -21.73
N ARG A 154 -15.59 24.85 -20.79
CA ARG A 154 -16.04 24.54 -19.45
C ARG A 154 -14.97 24.96 -18.45
N SER A 155 -15.36 25.82 -17.52
CA SER A 155 -14.46 26.36 -16.50
C SER A 155 -14.92 25.97 -15.10
N TYR A 156 -14.05 25.27 -14.38
CA TYR A 156 -14.24 24.95 -12.96
C TYR A 156 -13.44 25.91 -12.11
N THR A 157 -14.07 26.47 -11.08
CA THR A 157 -13.35 27.19 -10.02
C THR A 157 -13.44 26.37 -8.75
N ILE A 158 -12.29 25.96 -8.21
CA ILE A 158 -12.16 25.23 -6.96
C ILE A 158 -11.68 26.19 -5.89
N THR A 159 -12.37 26.27 -4.77
CA THR A 159 -12.02 27.13 -3.64
C THR A 159 -11.90 26.32 -2.35
N VAL A 160 -10.77 26.45 -1.67
CA VAL A 160 -10.49 25.84 -0.35
C VAL A 160 -9.87 26.90 0.54
N GLU A 161 -10.38 27.06 1.76
CA GLU A 161 -9.90 28.09 2.72
C GLU A 161 -9.79 29.51 2.10
N GLY A 162 -10.74 29.86 1.22
CA GLY A 162 -10.78 31.15 0.52
C GLY A 162 -9.76 31.34 -0.61
N GLN A 163 -8.95 30.33 -0.93
CA GLN A 163 -8.02 30.33 -2.05
C GLN A 163 -8.65 29.63 -3.25
N SER A 164 -8.73 30.31 -4.39
CA SER A 164 -9.38 29.81 -5.60
C SER A 164 -8.37 29.47 -6.70
N SER A 165 -8.60 28.35 -7.38
CA SER A 165 -7.92 27.94 -8.61
C SER A 165 -8.96 27.74 -9.72
N GLN A 166 -8.67 28.21 -10.93
CA GLN A 166 -9.56 28.08 -12.09
C GLN A 166 -8.92 27.18 -13.15
N PHE A 167 -9.73 26.28 -13.70
CA PHE A 167 -9.35 25.34 -14.74
C PHE A 167 -10.33 25.46 -15.90
N THR A 168 -9.82 25.72 -17.10
CA THR A 168 -10.64 25.85 -18.31
C THR A 168 -10.26 24.76 -19.31
N PHE A 169 -11.27 24.06 -19.78
CA PHE A 169 -11.17 22.98 -20.75
C PHE A 169 -12.06 23.27 -21.94
N LYS A 170 -11.76 22.65 -23.08
CA LYS A 170 -12.73 22.57 -24.17
C LYS A 170 -13.75 21.50 -23.84
N GLU A 171 -15.00 21.71 -24.24
CA GLU A 171 -16.06 20.72 -24.01
C GLU A 171 -15.71 19.33 -24.61
N GLU A 172 -14.95 19.30 -25.70
CA GLU A 172 -14.48 18.07 -26.37
C GLU A 172 -13.33 17.33 -25.66
N ASP A 173 -12.70 17.92 -24.65
CA ASP A 173 -11.58 17.30 -23.92
C ASP A 173 -12.03 16.08 -23.09
N ALA A 174 -13.33 15.99 -22.77
CA ALA A 174 -13.94 14.83 -22.10
C ALA A 174 -15.17 14.32 -22.84
N ILE A 175 -15.42 13.01 -22.68
CA ILE A 175 -16.69 12.39 -23.06
C ILE A 175 -17.77 12.69 -22.00
N GLU A 176 -17.37 12.76 -20.73
CA GLU A 176 -18.25 12.97 -19.59
C GLU A 176 -17.63 13.98 -18.63
N TRP A 177 -18.43 14.96 -18.24
CA TRP A 177 -18.09 16.02 -17.30
C TRP A 177 -18.95 15.90 -16.05
N PHE A 178 -18.37 16.17 -14.89
CA PHE A 178 -19.11 16.25 -13.65
C PHE A 178 -19.68 17.65 -13.46
N GLU A 179 -20.95 17.76 -13.08
CA GLU A 179 -21.56 19.07 -12.77
C GLU A 179 -21.04 19.67 -11.46
N LYS A 180 -20.37 18.85 -10.63
CA LYS A 180 -19.62 19.26 -9.46
C LYS A 180 -18.29 18.54 -9.39
N ALA A 181 -17.29 19.16 -8.76
CA ALA A 181 -16.05 18.48 -8.47
C ALA A 181 -16.29 17.24 -7.59
N VAL A 182 -15.67 16.12 -7.93
CA VAL A 182 -15.69 14.88 -7.15
C VAL A 182 -14.37 14.75 -6.41
N VAL A 183 -14.43 14.54 -5.09
CA VAL A 183 -13.26 14.43 -4.22
C VAL A 183 -13.09 13.00 -3.71
N GLY A 184 -11.84 12.52 -3.65
CA GLY A 184 -11.49 11.30 -2.92
C GLY A 184 -11.69 9.99 -3.68
N GLN A 185 -11.69 10.04 -5.03
CA GLN A 185 -11.60 8.82 -5.85
C GLN A 185 -10.24 8.11 -5.71
N SER A 186 -9.22 8.85 -5.27
CA SER A 186 -7.97 8.29 -4.77
C SER A 186 -7.65 8.93 -3.42
N LEU A 187 -7.11 8.14 -2.50
CA LEU A 187 -6.69 8.60 -1.18
C LEU A 187 -5.28 8.07 -0.88
N SER A 188 -4.33 8.97 -0.68
CA SER A 188 -3.00 8.61 -0.22
C SER A 188 -2.62 9.39 1.03
N TYR A 189 -1.58 8.93 1.72
CA TYR A 189 -1.03 9.60 2.89
C TYR A 189 0.45 9.87 2.70
N ARG A 190 0.90 10.95 3.31
CA ARG A 190 2.32 11.30 3.44
C ARG A 190 2.52 11.98 4.78
N VAL A 191 3.72 11.87 5.33
CA VAL A 191 4.09 12.55 6.57
C VAL A 191 4.97 13.75 6.21
N GLU A 192 4.60 14.93 6.69
CA GLU A 192 5.37 16.17 6.53
C GLU A 192 5.52 16.83 7.89
N ASP A 193 6.75 17.14 8.27
CA ASP A 193 7.07 17.66 9.61
C ASP A 193 6.47 16.76 10.70
N ASP A 194 5.53 17.28 11.51
CA ASP A 194 4.79 16.58 12.57
C ASP A 194 3.32 16.30 12.21
N GLU A 195 3.01 16.31 10.90
CA GLU A 195 1.65 16.12 10.38
C GLU A 195 1.55 14.87 9.51
N ILE A 196 0.44 14.15 9.66
CA ILE A 196 -0.01 13.17 8.67
C ILE A 196 -0.96 13.89 7.73
N VAL A 197 -0.61 13.94 6.44
CA VAL A 197 -1.41 14.63 5.43
C VAL A 197 -2.14 13.61 4.58
N ALA A 198 -3.48 13.66 4.63
CA ALA A 198 -4.34 12.95 3.69
C ALA A 198 -4.39 13.72 2.38
N VAL A 199 -4.17 13.04 1.25
CA VAL A 199 -4.14 13.62 -0.08
C VAL A 199 -5.23 12.96 -0.91
N LEU A 200 -6.27 13.73 -1.25
CA LEU A 200 -7.45 13.27 -1.96
C LEU A 200 -7.53 13.89 -3.34
N SER A 201 -7.68 13.09 -4.39
CA SER A 201 -7.84 13.65 -5.74
C SER A 201 -9.13 14.44 -5.89
N VAL A 202 -9.06 15.53 -6.64
CA VAL A 202 -10.21 16.34 -7.05
C VAL A 202 -10.36 16.20 -8.56
N GLN A 203 -11.50 15.68 -8.98
CA GLN A 203 -11.79 15.36 -10.37
C GLN A 203 -12.98 16.15 -10.90
N VAL A 204 -12.91 16.49 -12.18
CA VAL A 204 -14.00 17.16 -12.93
C VAL A 204 -14.57 16.29 -14.04
N SER A 205 -13.95 15.14 -14.27
CA SER A 205 -14.33 14.09 -15.21
C SER A 205 -13.71 12.77 -14.73
N PRO A 206 -14.24 11.58 -15.11
CA PRO A 206 -13.65 10.30 -14.71
C PRO A 206 -12.16 10.12 -15.04
N ALA A 207 -11.64 10.87 -16.02
CA ALA A 207 -10.23 10.81 -16.44
C ALA A 207 -9.47 12.13 -16.23
N MET A 208 -10.06 13.14 -15.58
CA MET A 208 -9.40 14.43 -15.33
C MET A 208 -9.40 14.80 -13.86
N VAL A 209 -8.21 14.73 -13.28
CA VAL A 209 -7.85 15.30 -11.98
C VAL A 209 -7.37 16.72 -12.22
N VAL A 210 -7.90 17.67 -11.45
CA VAL A 210 -7.49 19.09 -11.51
C VAL A 210 -6.54 19.48 -10.38
N GLY A 211 -6.40 18.62 -9.38
CA GLY A 211 -5.53 18.81 -8.23
C GLY A 211 -5.88 17.87 -7.10
N ASP A 212 -5.25 18.11 -5.96
CA ASP A 212 -5.46 17.36 -4.73
C ASP A 212 -5.97 18.28 -3.62
N LEU A 213 -6.93 17.79 -2.85
CA LEU A 213 -7.30 18.34 -1.55
C LEU A 213 -6.37 17.68 -0.51
N GLU A 214 -5.51 18.48 0.08
CA GLU A 214 -4.64 18.04 1.18
C GLU A 214 -5.26 18.45 2.52
N ILE A 215 -5.43 17.48 3.41
CA ILE A 215 -5.96 17.66 4.76
C ILE A 215 -4.89 17.19 5.76
N PRO A 216 -4.17 18.13 6.41
CA PRO A 216 -3.18 17.78 7.43
C PRO A 216 -3.85 17.45 8.76
N TYR A 217 -3.25 16.53 9.50
CA TYR A 217 -3.69 16.13 10.84
C TYR A 217 -2.51 16.17 11.81
N LYS A 218 -2.72 16.80 12.96
CA LYS A 218 -1.79 16.79 14.10
C LYS A 218 -2.32 15.95 15.24
N LEU A 219 -1.45 15.22 15.92
CA LEU A 219 -1.81 14.53 17.15
C LEU A 219 -1.75 15.53 18.32
N VAL A 220 -2.89 15.79 18.97
CA VAL A 220 -2.99 16.71 20.11
C VAL A 220 -3.78 16.02 21.21
N ASP A 221 -3.20 15.92 22.41
CA ASP A 221 -3.82 15.25 23.57
C ASP A 221 -4.33 13.82 23.24
N GLY A 222 -3.54 13.08 22.45
CA GLY A 222 -3.85 11.71 22.04
C GLY A 222 -4.95 11.57 20.98
N GLN A 223 -5.37 12.66 20.34
CA GLN A 223 -6.38 12.66 19.29
C GLN A 223 -5.92 13.44 18.05
N PHE A 224 -6.17 12.89 16.87
CA PHE A 224 -5.87 13.60 15.63
C PHE A 224 -6.85 14.76 15.42
N THR A 225 -6.30 15.96 15.34
CA THR A 225 -7.02 17.19 15.04
C THR A 225 -6.66 17.64 13.64
N GLU A 226 -7.70 17.83 12.84
CA GLU A 226 -7.58 18.36 11.50
C GLU A 226 -7.05 19.80 11.51
N GLN A 227 -6.13 20.08 10.59
CA GLN A 227 -5.59 21.42 10.31
C GLN A 227 -6.27 22.01 9.06
N PRO A 228 -6.15 23.33 8.82
CA PRO A 228 -6.72 23.94 7.62
C PRO A 228 -6.31 23.21 6.34
N ALA A 229 -7.32 22.80 5.56
CA ALA A 229 -7.07 22.11 4.31
C ALA A 229 -6.52 23.06 3.24
N ARG A 230 -5.87 22.50 2.22
CA ARG A 230 -5.33 23.25 1.09
C ARG A 230 -5.58 22.51 -0.21
N PHE A 231 -5.68 23.27 -1.29
CA PHE A 231 -5.82 22.73 -2.63
C PHE A 231 -4.51 22.91 -3.40
N ILE A 232 -3.97 21.81 -3.92
CA ILE A 232 -2.77 21.79 -4.74
C ILE A 232 -3.20 21.49 -6.18
N ALA A 233 -3.16 22.52 -7.04
CA ALA A 233 -3.52 22.37 -8.45
C ALA A 233 -2.54 21.43 -9.18
N SER A 234 -3.06 20.57 -10.05
CA SER A 234 -2.25 19.80 -10.99
C SER A 234 -1.64 20.75 -12.04
N GLU A 235 -0.38 20.50 -12.42
CA GLU A 235 0.32 21.22 -13.48
C GLU A 235 -0.19 20.91 -14.89
#